data_AF-A0A3G8M563-F1
#
_entry.id   AF-A0A3G8M563-F1
#
_cell.length_a   1.000
_cell.length_b   1.000
_cell.length_c   1.000
_cell.angle_alpha   90.00
_cell.angle_beta   90.00
_cell.angle_gamma   90.00
#
_symmetry.space_group_name_H-M   'P 1'
#
loop_
_entity.id
_entity.type
_entity.pdbx_description
1 polymer ?
#
loop_
_entity_poly.entity_id
_entity_poly.type
_entity_poly.pdbx_seq_one_letter_code
_entity_poly.pdbx_strand_id
1 'polypeptide(L)'
;MSITREISSHDNAVAYGGLIDAIGGVATIVLVICGLVGIAPPMMVAIATIVFGVALLIQGGAMLSEYMQVVFPGGVRTASVEQMGGNSLALVFLVGAAGIVLGVLSLLGISPAILTPVAAIGYGTALLLSSNAVWRLYVLRRASAQMETAIGQSQHVGAEMLASEMASGSAGIQALAGLAAIVLGILALAGSPADLTLNLVALLALGSTIVLTGSTLSATVLSFMRT
;
A
#
# COMPACT_ATOMS: atom_id res chain seq x y z
N MET A 1 10.48 23.98 -27.22
CA MET A 1 11.14 22.65 -27.15
C MET A 1 11.45 22.23 -25.70
N SER A 2 10.58 22.56 -24.73
CA SER A 2 10.77 22.28 -23.30
C SER A 2 9.69 21.39 -22.67
N ILE A 3 8.56 21.18 -23.35
CA ILE A 3 7.41 20.40 -22.85
C ILE A 3 7.69 18.89 -22.84
N THR A 4 8.63 18.40 -23.63
CA THR A 4 8.96 16.97 -23.72
C THR A 4 9.82 16.42 -22.58
N ARG A 5 10.47 17.27 -21.76
CA ARG A 5 11.30 16.79 -20.63
C ARG A 5 10.49 16.42 -19.39
N GLU A 6 9.40 17.13 -19.09
CA GLU A 6 8.58 16.84 -17.89
C GLU A 6 7.79 15.54 -18.01
N ILE A 7 7.32 15.17 -19.20
CA ILE A 7 6.56 13.92 -19.40
C ILE A 7 7.46 12.69 -19.14
N SER A 8 8.74 12.78 -19.51
CA SER A 8 9.69 11.68 -19.31
C SER A 8 10.08 11.44 -17.84
N SER A 9 9.92 12.43 -16.94
CA SER A 9 10.19 12.23 -15.51
C SER A 9 9.00 11.63 -14.75
N HIS A 10 7.76 11.85 -15.21
CA HIS A 10 6.53 11.35 -14.57
C HIS A 10 6.40 9.83 -14.68
N ASP A 11 6.61 9.26 -15.87
CA ASP A 11 6.58 7.80 -16.06
C ASP A 11 7.65 7.10 -15.22
N ASN A 12 8.84 7.71 -15.12
CA ASN A 12 9.96 7.10 -14.43
C ASN A 12 9.78 7.06 -12.90
N ALA A 13 9.17 8.06 -12.28
CA ALA A 13 8.96 8.09 -10.83
C ALA A 13 7.85 7.13 -10.37
N VAL A 14 6.75 7.06 -11.13
CA VAL A 14 5.63 6.13 -10.86
C VAL A 14 6.05 4.68 -11.10
N ALA A 15 6.87 4.43 -12.13
CA ALA A 15 7.46 3.11 -12.38
C ALA A 15 8.46 2.71 -11.30
N TYR A 16 9.27 3.65 -10.77
CA TYR A 16 10.25 3.35 -9.73
C TYR A 16 9.60 3.01 -8.38
N GLY A 17 8.56 3.75 -7.98
CA GLY A 17 7.84 3.49 -6.74
C GLY A 17 7.16 2.11 -6.72
N GLY A 18 6.53 1.74 -7.84
CA GLY A 18 5.84 0.44 -7.96
C GLY A 18 6.77 -0.77 -8.02
N LEU A 19 7.98 -0.63 -8.55
CA LEU A 19 8.96 -1.72 -8.57
C LEU A 19 9.53 -1.97 -7.17
N ILE A 20 9.85 -0.90 -6.45
CA ILE A 20 10.41 -1.00 -5.10
C ILE A 20 9.39 -1.58 -4.13
N ASP A 21 8.11 -1.22 -4.27
CA ASP A 21 7.01 -1.78 -3.48
C ASP A 21 6.89 -3.31 -3.68
N ALA A 22 6.94 -3.77 -4.94
CA ALA A 22 6.93 -5.19 -5.26
C ALA A 22 8.14 -5.94 -4.68
N ILE A 23 9.34 -5.36 -4.77
CA ILE A 23 10.55 -5.94 -4.15
C ILE A 23 10.40 -6.01 -2.63
N GLY A 24 9.88 -4.95 -2.00
CA GLY A 24 9.60 -4.92 -0.57
C GLY A 24 8.62 -6.02 -0.14
N GLY A 25 7.51 -6.16 -0.85
CA GLY A 25 6.52 -7.23 -0.62
C GLY A 25 7.11 -8.63 -0.76
N VAL A 26 7.88 -8.88 -1.84
CA VAL A 26 8.55 -10.18 -2.05
C VAL A 26 9.58 -10.45 -0.95
N ALA A 27 10.39 -9.46 -0.57
CA ALA A 27 11.36 -9.61 0.51
C ALA A 27 10.67 -9.93 1.85
N THR A 28 9.54 -9.28 2.17
CA THR A 28 8.73 -9.62 3.33
C THR A 28 8.21 -11.05 3.27
N ILE A 29 7.68 -11.49 2.12
CA ILE A 29 7.19 -12.87 1.93
C ILE A 29 8.31 -13.88 2.20
N VAL A 30 9.49 -13.69 1.62
CA VAL A 30 10.63 -14.60 1.80
C VAL A 30 11.04 -14.69 3.28
N LEU A 31 11.18 -13.56 3.96
CA LEU A 31 11.54 -13.52 5.38
C LEU A 31 10.50 -14.21 6.27
N VAL A 32 9.23 -14.00 5.97
CA VAL A 32 8.13 -14.62 6.70
C VAL A 32 8.09 -16.13 6.48
N ILE A 33 8.30 -16.60 5.25
CA ILE A 33 8.40 -18.04 4.95
C ILE A 33 9.58 -18.65 5.71
N CYS A 34 10.74 -18.00 5.74
CA CYS A 34 11.88 -18.46 6.54
C CYS A 34 11.53 -18.54 8.03
N GLY A 35 10.83 -17.53 8.57
CA GLY A 35 10.34 -17.54 9.95
C GLY A 35 9.36 -18.67 10.24
N LEU A 36 8.44 -18.96 9.32
CA LEU A 36 7.46 -20.04 9.43
C LEU A 36 8.10 -21.43 9.38
N VAL A 37 9.19 -21.60 8.62
CA VAL A 37 9.99 -22.84 8.58
C VAL A 37 10.77 -23.06 9.89
N GLY A 38 10.81 -22.07 10.79
CA GLY A 38 11.47 -22.17 12.09
C GLY A 38 12.87 -21.57 12.12
N ILE A 39 13.30 -20.84 11.08
CA ILE A 39 14.61 -20.19 11.05
C ILE A 39 14.53 -18.91 11.88
N ALA A 40 15.13 -18.92 13.08
CA ALA A 40 15.17 -17.80 14.03
C ALA A 40 13.90 -16.93 14.02
N PRO A 41 12.72 -17.51 14.32
CA PRO A 41 11.43 -16.88 14.03
C PRO A 41 11.26 -15.46 14.60
N PRO A 42 11.67 -15.15 15.85
CA PRO A 42 11.57 -13.79 16.40
C PRO A 42 12.36 -12.76 15.59
N MET A 43 13.54 -13.14 15.11
CA MET A 43 14.41 -12.26 14.33
C MET A 43 13.84 -12.03 12.92
N MET A 44 13.34 -13.10 12.28
CA MET A 44 12.71 -12.99 10.96
C MET A 44 11.46 -12.11 10.97
N VAL A 45 10.61 -12.22 12.00
CA VAL A 45 9.44 -11.34 12.17
C VAL A 45 9.88 -9.88 12.28
N ALA A 46 10.88 -9.58 13.11
CA ALA A 46 11.33 -8.21 13.32
C ALA A 46 11.99 -7.62 12.07
N ILE A 47 12.76 -8.40 11.32
CA ILE A 47 13.32 -7.95 10.03
C ILE A 47 12.19 -7.77 9.00
N ALA A 48 11.22 -8.68 8.94
CA ALA A 48 10.08 -8.57 8.05
C ALA A 48 9.23 -7.34 8.34
N THR A 49 9.01 -6.98 9.62
CA THR A 49 8.30 -5.74 9.97
C THR A 49 9.08 -4.50 9.52
N ILE A 50 10.41 -4.48 9.64
CA ILE A 50 11.24 -3.37 9.14
C ILE A 50 11.14 -3.26 7.62
N VAL A 51 11.36 -4.36 6.90
CA VAL A 51 11.34 -4.38 5.43
C VAL A 51 9.97 -3.94 4.90
N PHE A 52 8.90 -4.42 5.52
CA PHE A 52 7.54 -3.99 5.16
C PHE A 52 7.30 -2.50 5.47
N GLY A 53 7.81 -2.01 6.61
CA GLY A 53 7.74 -0.59 6.96
C GLY A 53 8.49 0.32 5.99
N VAL A 54 9.66 -0.12 5.50
CA VAL A 54 10.42 0.56 4.44
C VAL A 54 9.63 0.59 3.14
N ALA A 55 9.00 -0.51 2.74
CA ALA A 55 8.17 -0.57 1.54
C ALA A 55 7.04 0.48 1.61
N LEU A 56 6.29 0.52 2.72
CA LEU A 56 5.24 1.52 2.93
C LEU A 56 5.77 2.96 2.99
N LEU A 57 6.96 3.18 3.53
CA LEU A 57 7.58 4.51 3.58
C LEU A 57 7.89 5.03 2.17
N ILE A 58 8.42 4.16 1.31
CA ILE A 58 8.73 4.49 -0.08
C ILE A 58 7.43 4.72 -0.87
N GLN A 59 6.44 3.82 -0.70
CA GLN A 59 5.14 3.93 -1.34
C GLN A 59 4.40 5.22 -0.92
N GLY A 60 4.29 5.48 0.38
CA GLY A 60 3.65 6.68 0.94
C GLY A 60 4.42 7.96 0.58
N GLY A 61 5.75 7.91 0.54
CA GLY A 61 6.60 9.04 0.16
C GLY A 61 6.47 9.44 -1.30
N ALA A 62 6.43 8.46 -2.21
CA ALA A 62 6.19 8.70 -3.64
C ALA A 62 4.82 9.37 -3.87
N MET A 63 3.77 8.85 -3.23
CA MET A 63 2.41 9.40 -3.32
C MET A 63 2.30 10.82 -2.73
N LEU A 64 3.00 11.09 -1.62
CA LEU A 64 3.02 12.42 -1.01
C LEU A 64 3.75 13.44 -1.89
N SER A 65 4.87 13.05 -2.52
CA SER A 65 5.62 13.92 -3.44
C SER A 65 4.78 14.31 -4.65
N GLU A 66 4.00 13.39 -5.19
CA GLU A 66 3.10 13.63 -6.32
C GLU A 66 1.95 14.57 -5.92
N TYR A 67 1.34 14.35 -4.75
CA TYR A 67 0.29 15.23 -4.23
C TYR A 67 0.79 16.67 -4.05
N MET A 68 2.02 16.85 -3.55
CA MET A 68 2.62 18.17 -3.36
C MET A 68 2.88 18.91 -4.68
N GLN A 69 3.19 18.18 -5.77
CA GLN A 69 3.40 18.81 -7.09
C GLN A 69 2.08 19.17 -7.79
N VAL A 70 1.01 18.39 -7.59
CA VAL A 70 -0.30 18.64 -8.20
C VAL A 70 -1.08 19.75 -7.46
N VAL A 71 -0.98 19.82 -6.13
CA VAL A 71 -1.69 20.83 -5.33
C VAL A 71 -0.96 22.18 -5.32
N PHE A 72 0.34 22.22 -5.61
CA PHE A 72 1.12 23.46 -5.58
C PHE A 72 1.92 23.76 -6.87
N PRO A 73 1.27 24.11 -8.00
CA PRO A 73 1.97 24.77 -9.11
C PRO A 73 2.41 26.21 -8.76
N GLY A 74 1.90 26.78 -7.66
CA GLY A 74 2.25 28.14 -7.23
C GLY A 74 1.84 28.44 -5.79
N GLY A 75 2.78 28.29 -4.85
CA GLY A 75 3.01 29.19 -3.71
C GLY A 75 1.88 29.60 -2.72
N VAL A 76 0.66 29.07 -2.79
CA VAL A 76 -0.43 29.51 -1.88
C VAL A 76 -0.65 28.47 -0.77
N ARG A 77 -0.06 28.74 0.40
CA ARG A 77 -0.28 28.00 1.65
C ARG A 77 -1.67 28.26 2.23
N THR A 78 -2.75 27.83 1.58
CA THR A 78 -4.09 27.81 2.18
C THR A 78 -4.94 26.71 1.57
N ALA A 79 -4.64 25.45 1.90
CA ALA A 79 -5.63 24.39 1.82
C ALA A 79 -5.49 23.57 3.09
N SER A 80 -6.54 23.56 3.90
CA SER A 80 -6.64 22.73 5.08
C SER A 80 -6.34 21.28 4.69
N VAL A 81 -5.38 20.68 5.38
CA VAL A 81 -4.98 19.25 5.29
C VAL A 81 -6.17 18.29 5.56
N GLU A 82 -7.33 18.85 5.94
CA GLU A 82 -8.53 18.16 6.41
C GLU A 82 -9.49 17.71 5.31
N GLN A 83 -9.43 18.24 4.08
CA GLN A 83 -10.48 17.96 3.09
C GLN A 83 -10.08 16.82 2.13
N MET A 84 -10.31 15.58 2.57
CA MET A 84 -10.65 14.43 1.71
C MET A 84 -9.51 13.87 0.81
N GLY A 85 -8.61 13.06 1.38
CA GLY A 85 -7.75 12.12 0.62
C GLY A 85 -6.25 12.20 0.91
N GLY A 86 -5.74 13.37 1.34
CA GLY A 86 -4.32 13.51 1.73
C GLY A 86 -3.96 12.80 3.04
N ASN A 87 -4.93 12.67 3.96
CA ASN A 87 -4.70 12.08 5.29
C ASN A 87 -4.36 10.59 5.21
N SER A 88 -4.97 9.84 4.29
CA SER A 88 -4.66 8.40 4.11
C SER A 88 -3.26 8.17 3.56
N LEU A 89 -2.76 9.05 2.69
CA LEU A 89 -1.41 8.94 2.13
C LEU A 89 -0.33 9.25 3.17
N ALA A 90 -0.52 10.31 3.95
CA ALA A 90 0.37 10.65 5.06
C ALA A 90 0.37 9.56 6.14
N LEU A 91 -0.77 8.89 6.37
CA LEU A 91 -0.88 7.78 7.31
C LEU A 91 -0.06 6.56 6.88
N VAL A 92 -0.05 6.20 5.58
CA VAL A 92 0.79 5.08 5.09
C VAL A 92 2.27 5.35 5.35
N PHE A 93 2.73 6.58 5.07
CA PHE A 93 4.10 7.02 5.35
C PHE A 93 4.43 6.95 6.85
N LEU A 94 3.55 7.50 7.69
CA LEU A 94 3.76 7.59 9.14
C LEU A 94 3.71 6.22 9.81
N VAL A 95 2.80 5.35 9.37
CA VAL A 95 2.73 3.95 9.80
C VAL A 95 3.97 3.17 9.35
N GLY A 96 4.48 3.40 8.15
CA GLY A 96 5.74 2.82 7.69
C GLY A 96 6.92 3.19 8.60
N ALA A 97 7.06 4.49 8.92
CA ALA A 97 8.09 4.97 9.83
C ALA A 97 7.95 4.40 11.26
N ALA A 98 6.73 4.40 11.81
CA ALA A 98 6.46 3.80 13.11
C ALA A 98 6.79 2.31 13.12
N GLY A 99 6.43 1.60 12.05
CA GLY A 99 6.70 0.18 11.87
C GLY A 99 8.20 -0.16 11.84
N ILE A 100 9.04 0.67 11.22
CA ILE A 100 10.50 0.54 11.30
C ILE A 100 10.97 0.66 12.75
N VAL A 101 10.51 1.69 13.47
CA VAL A 101 10.89 1.89 14.87
C VAL A 101 10.48 0.70 15.74
N LEU A 102 9.25 0.20 15.58
CA LEU A 102 8.76 -0.99 16.30
C LEU A 102 9.57 -2.24 15.95
N GLY A 103 9.96 -2.42 14.69
CA GLY A 103 10.81 -3.52 14.26
C GLY A 103 12.23 -3.44 14.82
N VAL A 104 12.84 -2.25 14.84
CA VAL A 104 14.16 -2.03 15.46
C VAL A 104 14.12 -2.29 16.96
N LEU A 105 13.10 -1.78 17.67
CA LEU A 105 12.93 -2.04 19.11
C LEU A 105 12.71 -3.54 19.39
N SER A 106 12.00 -4.25 18.51
CA SER A 106 11.83 -5.70 18.57
C SER A 106 13.17 -6.44 18.41
N LEU A 107 14.03 -6.01 17.48
CA LEU A 107 15.38 -6.57 17.32
C LEU A 107 16.28 -6.33 18.54
N LEU A 108 16.09 -5.21 19.25
CA LEU A 108 16.77 -4.92 20.51
C LEU A 108 16.24 -5.78 21.68
N GLY A 109 15.23 -6.62 21.45
CA GLY A 109 14.67 -7.53 22.45
C GLY A 109 13.66 -6.87 23.40
N ILE A 110 13.22 -5.65 23.10
CA ILE A 110 12.22 -4.94 23.92
C ILE A 110 10.85 -5.53 23.58
N SER A 111 10.28 -6.38 24.44
CA SER A 111 8.93 -6.95 24.32
C SER A 111 8.48 -7.26 22.87
N PRO A 112 9.24 -8.06 22.09
CA PRO A 112 8.97 -8.31 20.67
C PRO A 112 7.60 -8.95 20.42
N ALA A 113 7.09 -9.69 21.41
CA ALA A 113 5.75 -10.29 21.42
C ALA A 113 4.61 -9.26 21.34
N ILE A 114 4.84 -8.01 21.76
CA ILE A 114 3.82 -6.94 21.75
C ILE A 114 4.06 -5.99 20.58
N LEU A 115 5.32 -5.60 20.33
CA LEU A 115 5.65 -4.61 19.31
C LEU A 115 5.32 -5.09 17.89
N THR A 116 5.58 -6.36 17.60
CA THR A 116 5.45 -6.88 16.24
C THR A 116 3.98 -7.08 15.82
N PRO A 117 3.06 -7.57 16.68
CA PRO A 117 1.64 -7.55 16.35
C PRO A 117 1.04 -6.14 16.30
N VAL A 118 1.49 -5.22 17.16
CA VAL A 118 1.06 -3.81 17.10
C VAL A 118 1.44 -3.19 15.75
N ALA A 119 2.64 -3.48 15.25
CA ALA A 119 3.05 -3.07 13.91
C ALA A 119 2.14 -3.67 12.82
N ALA A 120 1.81 -4.97 12.90
CA ALA A 120 0.91 -5.62 11.96
C ALA A 120 -0.52 -5.02 11.94
N ILE A 121 -1.05 -4.64 13.11
CA ILE A 121 -2.32 -3.90 13.21
C ILE A 121 -2.19 -2.54 12.53
N GLY A 122 -1.12 -1.80 12.82
CA GLY A 122 -0.81 -0.52 12.17
C GLY A 122 -0.80 -0.66 10.65
N TYR A 123 -0.07 -1.63 10.13
CA TYR A 123 -0.01 -1.95 8.70
C TYR A 123 -1.39 -2.30 8.12
N GLY A 124 -2.16 -3.14 8.80
CA GLY A 124 -3.52 -3.49 8.37
C GLY A 124 -4.46 -2.29 8.33
N THR A 125 -4.38 -1.39 9.32
CA THR A 125 -5.16 -0.14 9.33
C THR A 125 -4.78 0.80 8.19
N ALA A 126 -3.47 0.92 7.89
CA ALA A 126 -2.99 1.73 6.77
C ALA A 126 -3.53 1.21 5.42
N LEU A 127 -3.49 -0.11 5.19
CA LEU A 127 -4.02 -0.70 3.96
C LEU A 127 -5.53 -0.54 3.84
N LEU A 128 -6.28 -0.73 4.94
CA LEU A 128 -7.73 -0.52 4.97
C LEU A 128 -8.14 0.91 4.65
N LEU A 129 -7.46 1.89 5.26
CA LEU A 129 -7.76 3.30 5.02
C LEU A 129 -7.38 3.72 3.59
N SER A 130 -6.24 3.22 3.09
CA SER A 130 -5.81 3.43 1.71
C SER A 130 -6.83 2.87 0.70
N SER A 131 -7.39 1.69 0.96
CA SER A 131 -8.43 1.10 0.10
C SER A 131 -9.71 1.94 0.01
N ASN A 132 -10.12 2.60 1.10
CA ASN A 132 -11.32 3.44 1.11
C ASN A 132 -11.13 4.73 0.29
N ALA A 133 -9.89 5.26 0.23
CA ALA A 133 -9.57 6.41 -0.60
C ALA A 133 -9.75 6.09 -2.11
N VAL A 134 -9.32 4.91 -2.55
CA VAL A 134 -9.51 4.44 -3.94
C VAL A 134 -10.99 4.27 -4.27
N TRP A 135 -11.78 3.70 -3.35
CA TRP A 135 -13.22 3.52 -3.56
C TRP A 135 -13.98 4.86 -3.64
N ARG A 136 -13.62 5.87 -2.82
CA ARG A 136 -14.20 7.22 -2.93
C ARG A 136 -13.87 7.90 -4.25
N LEU A 137 -12.62 7.78 -4.71
CA LEU A 137 -12.22 8.30 -6.03
C LEU A 137 -12.97 7.61 -7.17
N TYR A 138 -13.21 6.30 -7.03
CA TYR A 138 -14.01 5.53 -7.98
C TYR A 138 -15.48 5.97 -8.04
N VAL A 139 -16.12 6.16 -6.87
CA VAL A 139 -17.50 6.66 -6.79
C VAL A 139 -17.59 8.08 -7.37
N LEU A 140 -16.61 8.94 -7.10
CA LEU A 140 -16.55 10.29 -7.65
C LEU A 140 -16.33 10.29 -9.17
N ARG A 141 -15.44 9.43 -9.70
CA ARG A 141 -15.25 9.26 -11.16
C ARG A 141 -16.47 8.68 -11.85
N ARG A 142 -17.19 7.75 -11.23
CA ARG A 142 -18.47 7.26 -11.77
C ARG A 142 -19.53 8.37 -11.79
N ALA A 143 -19.61 9.18 -10.74
CA ALA A 143 -20.51 10.32 -10.68
C ALA A 143 -20.15 11.40 -11.72
N SER A 144 -18.86 11.65 -11.98
CA SER A 144 -18.41 12.60 -13.00
C SER A 144 -18.57 12.05 -14.42
N ALA A 145 -18.28 10.76 -14.65
CA ALA A 145 -18.48 10.10 -15.93
C ALA A 145 -19.96 10.04 -16.33
N GLN A 146 -20.88 9.84 -15.37
CA GLN A 146 -22.32 10.00 -15.60
C GLN A 146 -22.72 11.43 -15.99
N MET A 147 -21.97 12.44 -15.52
CA MET A 147 -22.20 13.84 -15.89
C MET A 147 -21.63 14.17 -17.27
N GLU A 148 -20.53 13.53 -17.66
CA GLU A 148 -19.84 13.70 -18.94
C GLU A 148 -20.49 12.90 -20.10
N THR A 149 -21.25 11.84 -19.79
CA THR A 149 -22.07 11.10 -20.79
C THR A 149 -23.19 11.92 -21.45
N ALA A 150 -23.37 13.20 -21.10
CA ALA A 150 -24.24 14.12 -21.84
C ALA A 150 -23.59 14.67 -23.14
N ILE A 151 -22.27 14.50 -23.34
CA ILE A 151 -21.55 15.03 -24.50
C ILE A 151 -20.62 13.96 -25.09
N GLY A 152 -21.22 13.07 -25.90
CA GLY A 152 -20.61 12.22 -26.94
C GLY A 152 -19.21 11.62 -26.75
N GLN A 153 -19.09 10.28 -26.84
CA GLN A 153 -18.18 9.55 -27.77
C GLN A 153 -17.93 8.10 -27.31
N SER A 154 -18.51 7.15 -28.05
CA SER A 154 -18.82 5.77 -27.66
C SER A 154 -17.72 4.73 -27.94
N GLN A 155 -16.43 5.06 -27.83
CA GLN A 155 -15.36 4.15 -28.30
C GLN A 155 -14.28 3.76 -27.28
N HIS A 156 -14.24 4.36 -26.08
CA HIS A 156 -13.25 4.01 -25.02
C HIS A 156 -13.87 3.30 -23.79
N VAL A 157 -15.20 3.11 -23.78
CA VAL A 157 -15.98 2.63 -22.63
C VAL A 157 -15.62 1.22 -22.19
N GLY A 158 -15.24 0.32 -23.10
CA GLY A 158 -14.91 -1.08 -22.75
C GLY A 158 -13.62 -1.23 -21.95
N ALA A 159 -12.57 -0.50 -22.33
CA ALA A 159 -11.28 -0.52 -21.63
C ALA A 159 -11.36 0.23 -20.29
N GLU A 160 -12.10 1.34 -20.23
CA GLU A 160 -12.35 2.07 -18.99
C GLU A 160 -13.19 1.27 -18.00
N MET A 161 -14.21 0.55 -18.45
CA MET A 161 -15.06 -0.30 -17.61
C MET A 161 -14.30 -1.51 -17.07
N LEU A 162 -13.45 -2.15 -17.88
CA LEU A 162 -12.56 -3.24 -17.44
C LEU A 162 -11.50 -2.74 -16.45
N ALA A 163 -10.85 -1.60 -16.71
CA ALA A 163 -9.91 -0.99 -15.79
C ALA A 163 -10.59 -0.57 -14.46
N SER A 164 -11.83 -0.11 -14.54
CA SER A 164 -12.71 0.22 -13.42
C SER A 164 -13.01 -1.01 -12.54
N GLU A 165 -13.38 -2.13 -13.16
CA GLU A 165 -13.68 -3.39 -12.45
C GLU A 165 -12.42 -3.96 -11.77
N MET A 166 -11.27 -3.90 -12.46
CA MET A 166 -9.98 -4.34 -11.92
C MET A 166 -9.52 -3.46 -10.74
N ALA A 167 -9.71 -2.15 -10.81
CA ALA A 167 -9.39 -1.23 -9.71
C ALA A 167 -10.29 -1.48 -8.48
N SER A 168 -11.58 -1.74 -8.69
CA SER A 168 -12.53 -2.08 -7.63
C SER A 168 -12.19 -3.42 -6.95
N GLY A 169 -11.80 -4.44 -7.75
CA GLY A 169 -11.38 -5.74 -7.22
C GLY A 169 -10.10 -5.65 -6.37
N SER A 170 -9.12 -4.87 -6.82
CA SER A 170 -7.86 -4.65 -6.09
C SER A 170 -8.08 -3.96 -4.74
N ALA A 171 -8.93 -2.93 -4.69
CA ALA A 171 -9.31 -2.28 -3.44
C ALA A 171 -9.99 -3.27 -2.47
N GLY A 172 -10.92 -4.11 -2.96
CA GLY A 172 -11.55 -5.14 -2.13
C GLY A 172 -10.55 -6.10 -1.50
N ILE A 173 -9.55 -6.59 -2.26
CA ILE A 173 -8.49 -7.47 -1.75
C ILE A 173 -7.64 -6.75 -0.71
N GLN A 174 -7.26 -5.50 -0.96
CA GLN A 174 -6.46 -4.71 -0.02
C GLN A 174 -7.19 -4.46 1.30
N ALA A 175 -8.49 -4.15 1.25
CA ALA A 175 -9.31 -4.00 2.44
C ALA A 175 -9.42 -5.31 3.23
N LEU A 176 -9.73 -6.42 2.56
CA LEU A 176 -9.86 -7.73 3.21
C LEU A 176 -8.54 -8.18 3.85
N ALA A 177 -7.42 -7.98 3.16
CA ALA A 177 -6.11 -8.30 3.68
C ALA A 177 -5.72 -7.42 4.89
N GLY A 178 -6.03 -6.12 4.83
CA GLY A 178 -5.82 -5.23 5.97
C GLY A 178 -6.67 -5.64 7.19
N LEU A 179 -7.92 -6.04 6.97
CA LEU A 179 -8.79 -6.54 8.03
C LEU A 179 -8.27 -7.87 8.61
N ALA A 180 -7.87 -8.81 7.75
CA ALA A 180 -7.27 -10.07 8.18
C ALA A 180 -6.00 -9.83 9.03
N ALA A 181 -5.14 -8.90 8.62
CA ALA A 181 -3.95 -8.54 9.37
C ALA A 181 -4.27 -7.93 10.74
N ILE A 182 -5.29 -7.09 10.84
CA ILE A 182 -5.77 -6.56 12.13
C ILE A 182 -6.25 -7.69 13.03
N VAL A 183 -7.10 -8.59 12.51
CA VAL A 183 -7.63 -9.70 13.31
C VAL A 183 -6.51 -10.61 13.79
N LEU A 184 -5.58 -11.00 12.90
CA LEU A 184 -4.42 -11.84 13.26
C LEU A 184 -3.49 -11.14 14.27
N GLY A 185 -3.26 -9.83 14.13
CA GLY A 185 -2.47 -9.05 15.07
C GLY A 185 -3.13 -8.94 16.46
N ILE A 186 -4.45 -8.77 16.52
CA ILE A 186 -5.20 -8.77 17.79
C ILE A 186 -5.13 -10.16 18.45
N LEU A 187 -5.30 -11.23 17.68
CA LEU A 187 -5.18 -12.59 18.19
C LEU A 187 -3.78 -12.90 18.72
N ALA A 188 -2.74 -12.40 18.05
CA ALA A 188 -1.35 -12.51 18.51
C ALA A 188 -1.04 -11.66 19.76
N LEU A 189 -1.80 -10.59 20.03
CA LEU A 189 -1.70 -9.81 21.27
C LEU A 189 -2.46 -10.45 22.44
N ALA A 190 -3.50 -11.22 22.14
CA ALA A 190 -4.33 -11.86 23.15
C ALA A 190 -3.62 -13.01 23.89
N GLY A 191 -2.40 -13.38 23.49
CA GLY A 191 -1.60 -14.42 24.17
C GLY A 191 -1.97 -15.84 23.75
N SER A 192 -2.26 -16.05 22.47
CA SER A 192 -2.48 -17.37 21.88
C SER A 192 -1.19 -18.20 21.89
N PRO A 193 -1.24 -19.52 22.11
CA PRO A 193 -0.03 -20.37 22.04
C PRO A 193 0.72 -20.30 20.71
N ALA A 194 0.10 -19.74 19.65
CA ALA A 194 0.67 -19.56 18.32
C ALA A 194 0.88 -18.07 17.93
N ASP A 195 1.07 -17.16 18.89
CA ASP A 195 1.22 -15.71 18.66
C ASP A 195 2.19 -15.36 17.53
N LEU A 196 3.34 -16.02 17.50
CA LEU A 196 4.40 -15.72 16.54
C LEU A 196 4.05 -16.20 15.11
N THR A 197 3.38 -17.34 15.00
CA THR A 197 2.87 -17.86 13.72
C THR A 197 1.75 -16.98 13.19
N LEU A 198 0.84 -16.52 14.04
CA LEU A 198 -0.24 -15.62 13.66
C LEU A 198 0.31 -14.30 13.11
N ASN A 199 1.34 -13.75 13.74
CA ASN A 199 1.97 -12.53 13.26
C ASN A 199 2.73 -12.72 11.94
N LEU A 200 3.43 -13.86 11.77
CA LEU A 200 4.04 -14.23 10.50
C LEU A 200 2.99 -14.33 9.39
N VAL A 201 1.87 -15.02 9.63
CA VAL A 201 0.79 -15.12 8.64
C VAL A 201 0.17 -13.77 8.34
N ALA A 202 0.05 -12.87 9.32
CA ALA A 202 -0.40 -11.50 9.09
C ALA A 202 0.54 -10.75 8.12
N LEU A 203 1.85 -10.80 8.36
CA LEU A 203 2.84 -10.19 7.47
C LEU A 203 2.89 -10.86 6.09
N LEU A 204 2.63 -12.18 6.00
CA LEU A 204 2.51 -12.88 4.72
C LEU A 204 1.35 -12.35 3.89
N ALA A 205 0.18 -12.20 4.51
CA ALA A 205 -1.02 -11.68 3.86
C ALA A 205 -0.80 -10.23 3.40
N LEU A 206 -0.22 -9.40 4.25
CA LEU A 206 0.14 -8.02 3.94
C LEU A 206 1.15 -7.93 2.78
N GLY A 207 2.24 -8.69 2.83
CA GLY A 207 3.26 -8.73 1.78
C GLY A 207 2.71 -9.23 0.44
N SER A 208 1.87 -10.28 0.47
CA SER A 208 1.20 -10.80 -0.73
C SER A 208 0.27 -9.76 -1.35
N THR A 209 -0.42 -8.99 -0.51
CA THR A 209 -1.31 -7.92 -0.96
C THR A 209 -0.54 -6.83 -1.68
N ILE A 210 0.58 -6.35 -1.11
CA ILE A 210 1.44 -5.36 -1.77
C ILE A 210 1.92 -5.85 -3.15
N VAL A 211 2.33 -7.12 -3.25
CA VAL A 211 2.76 -7.68 -4.54
C VAL A 211 1.62 -7.72 -5.56
N LEU A 212 0.41 -8.05 -5.13
CA LEU A 212 -0.77 -8.12 -6.00
C LEU A 212 -1.31 -6.74 -6.39
N THR A 213 -1.24 -5.75 -5.50
CA THR A 213 -1.74 -4.39 -5.73
C THR A 213 -0.68 -3.45 -6.32
N GLY A 214 0.59 -3.86 -6.32
CA GLY A 214 1.70 -3.11 -6.90
C GLY A 214 1.47 -2.74 -8.37
N SER A 215 1.69 -1.46 -8.68
CA SER A 215 1.39 -0.87 -10.00
C SER A 215 2.17 -1.51 -11.16
N THR A 216 3.31 -2.14 -10.88
CA THR A 216 4.16 -2.79 -11.89
C THR A 216 3.56 -4.09 -12.44
N LEU A 217 2.96 -4.92 -11.60
CA LEU A 217 2.29 -6.16 -12.03
C LEU A 217 1.04 -5.83 -12.87
N SER A 218 0.26 -4.84 -12.42
CA SER A 218 -0.92 -4.37 -13.16
C SER A 218 -0.52 -3.71 -14.49
N ALA A 219 0.57 -2.92 -14.53
CA ALA A 219 1.05 -2.31 -15.77
C ALA A 219 1.60 -3.34 -16.77
N THR A 220 2.29 -4.39 -16.31
CA THR A 220 2.77 -5.46 -17.20
C THR A 220 1.63 -6.32 -17.74
N VAL A 221 0.64 -6.68 -16.92
CA VAL A 221 -0.54 -7.42 -17.39
C VAL A 221 -1.35 -6.59 -18.40
N LEU A 222 -1.53 -5.29 -18.15
CA LEU A 222 -2.18 -4.38 -19.10
C LEU A 222 -1.37 -4.17 -20.39
N SER A 223 -0.04 -4.25 -20.31
CA SER A 223 0.85 -4.23 -21.48
C SER A 223 0.67 -5.47 -22.35
N PHE A 224 0.60 -6.67 -21.74
CA PHE A 224 0.35 -7.92 -22.47
C PHE A 224 -1.04 -8.03 -23.09
N MET A 225 -2.05 -7.33 -22.54
CA MET A 225 -3.39 -7.28 -23.13
C MET A 225 -3.52 -6.29 -24.28
N ARG A 226 -2.53 -5.40 -24.47
CA ARG A 226 -2.47 -4.44 -25.59
C ARG A 226 -1.72 -4.97 -26.82
N THR A 227 -1.01 -6.09 -26.68
CA THR A 227 -0.33 -6.83 -27.77
C THR A 227 -1.18 -7.98 -28.28
#